data_AF-A0A952D882-F1
#
_entry.id   AF-A0A952D882-F1
#
_cell.length_a   1.000
_cell.length_b   1.000
_cell.length_c   1.000
_cell.angle_alpha   90.00
_cell.angle_beta   90.00
_cell.angle_gamma   90.00
#
_symmetry.space_group_name_H-M   'P 1'
#
loop_
_entity.id
_entity.type
_entity.pdbx_description
1 polymer ?
#
loop_
_entity_poly.entity_id
_entity_poly.type
_entity_poly.pdbx_seq_one_letter_code
_entity_poly.pdbx_strand_id
1 'polypeptide(L)'
;RTRRQMPVEVLPANVLYRAPGVIVWWSAPGLQRLYYRDPDGVFSQLHGYVVHVPSCVWRLVEGRHLAVRAVASSDRPVASTPLAVAPFWNTYANAEVCLGTMRVPHRDAVEVIVEWERAFWASEFTHPNANRGDLVRHPDGFFGAWIAARTAPFADAWLVPADETLAAFIAAAHKH
;
A
#
# COMPACT_ATOMS: atom_id res chain seq x y z
N ARG A 1 14.57 26.42 16.23
CA ARG A 1 14.05 25.21 15.55
C ARG A 1 15.24 24.57 14.82
N THR A 2 15.81 23.50 15.37
CA THR A 2 16.95 22.81 14.75
C THR A 2 16.46 22.09 13.49
N ARG A 3 17.04 22.38 12.32
CA ARG A 3 16.68 21.73 11.05
C ARG A 3 17.00 20.23 11.19
N ARG A 4 15.98 19.37 11.10
CA ARG A 4 16.18 17.91 11.12
C ARG A 4 17.02 17.56 9.88
N GLN A 5 18.30 17.25 10.09
CA GLN A 5 19.22 16.94 9.01
C GLN A 5 18.96 15.49 8.58
N MET A 6 18.80 15.28 7.28
CA MET A 6 18.66 13.93 6.75
C MET A 6 20.01 13.22 6.77
N PRO A 7 20.03 11.91 7.11
CA PRO A 7 21.25 11.13 6.97
C PRO A 7 21.70 11.11 5.50
N VAL A 8 23.01 11.04 5.28
CA VAL A 8 23.56 10.74 3.95
C VAL A 8 23.36 9.26 3.71
N GLU A 9 22.46 8.94 2.78
CA GLU A 9 22.06 7.56 2.46
C GLU A 9 22.03 7.36 0.93
N VAL A 10 22.41 6.17 0.47
CA VAL A 10 22.27 5.79 -0.94
C VAL A 10 20.83 5.35 -1.16
N LEU A 11 20.12 6.02 -2.07
CA LEU A 11 18.72 5.72 -2.30
C LEU A 11 18.56 4.45 -3.16
N PRO A 12 17.79 3.45 -2.70
CA PRO A 12 17.37 2.34 -3.54
C PRO A 12 16.62 2.81 -4.78
N ALA A 13 16.75 2.05 -5.88
CA ALA A 13 16.13 2.37 -7.17
C ALA A 13 14.60 2.45 -7.11
N ASN A 14 13.96 1.96 -6.05
CA ASN A 14 12.52 2.00 -5.87
C ASN A 14 12.04 3.18 -5.00
N VAL A 15 12.94 3.97 -4.40
CA VAL A 15 12.58 5.23 -3.71
C VAL A 15 12.21 6.28 -4.75
N LEU A 16 11.02 6.87 -4.62
CA LEU A 16 10.46 7.87 -5.54
C LEU A 16 10.67 9.30 -5.03
N TYR A 17 10.61 9.50 -3.72
CA TYR A 17 10.77 10.81 -3.09
C TYR A 17 11.32 10.66 -1.68
N ARG A 18 12.20 11.59 -1.29
CA ARG A 18 12.86 11.60 0.00
C ARG A 18 13.08 13.03 0.49
N ALA A 19 12.55 13.35 1.66
CA ALA A 19 12.70 14.64 2.35
C ALA A 19 12.70 14.40 3.87
N PRO A 20 13.06 15.39 4.72
CA PRO A 20 13.07 15.17 6.17
C PRO A 20 11.69 14.72 6.65
N GLY A 21 11.61 13.58 7.34
CA GLY A 21 10.34 13.03 7.80
C GLY A 21 9.45 12.40 6.73
N VAL A 22 9.86 12.35 5.46
CA VAL A 22 9.02 11.77 4.38
C VAL A 22 9.84 10.82 3.52
N ILE A 23 9.31 9.62 3.32
CA ILE A 23 9.84 8.62 2.38
C ILE A 23 8.66 8.15 1.52
N VAL A 24 8.83 8.18 0.20
CA VAL A 24 7.87 7.59 -0.75
C VAL A 24 8.62 6.61 -1.64
N TRP A 25 8.10 5.41 -1.75
CA TRP A 25 8.73 4.35 -2.54
C TRP A 25 7.68 3.53 -3.29
N TRP A 26 8.15 2.77 -4.26
CA TRP A 26 7.35 1.89 -5.08
C TRP A 26 7.75 0.43 -4.83
N SER A 27 6.77 -0.47 -4.94
CA SER A 27 7.00 -1.90 -5.03
C SER A 27 6.34 -2.41 -6.31
N ALA A 28 7.09 -3.19 -7.08
CA ALA A 28 6.60 -3.89 -8.26
C ALA A 28 5.48 -4.88 -7.89
N PRO A 29 4.66 -5.34 -8.85
CA PRO A 29 3.65 -6.36 -8.55
C PRO A 29 4.36 -7.66 -8.15
N GLY A 30 3.75 -8.43 -7.27
CA GLY A 30 4.43 -9.58 -6.68
C GLY A 30 3.51 -10.54 -5.96
N LEU A 31 4.10 -11.55 -5.32
CA LEU A 31 3.37 -12.50 -4.50
C LEU A 31 3.46 -12.08 -3.03
N GLN A 32 2.32 -11.93 -2.37
CA GLN A 32 2.23 -11.64 -0.95
C GLN A 32 1.24 -12.55 -0.27
N ARG A 33 1.48 -12.84 1.01
CA ARG A 33 0.54 -13.57 1.84
C ARG A 33 -0.39 -12.56 2.52
N LEU A 34 -1.70 -12.76 2.40
CA LEU A 34 -2.70 -11.93 3.07
C LEU A 34 -3.36 -12.68 4.21
N TYR A 35 -3.64 -12.00 5.32
CA TYR A 35 -4.28 -12.58 6.49
C TYR A 35 -5.60 -11.87 6.77
N TYR A 36 -6.71 -12.60 6.70
CA TYR A 36 -8.04 -12.05 7.00
C TYR A 36 -8.57 -12.64 8.30
N ARG A 37 -8.94 -11.81 9.26
CA ARG A 37 -9.67 -12.28 10.44
C ARG A 37 -11.15 -12.24 10.10
N ASP A 38 -11.75 -13.42 10.06
CA ASP A 38 -13.05 -13.62 9.47
C ASP A 38 -13.92 -14.48 10.39
N PRO A 39 -14.64 -13.84 11.33
CA PRO A 39 -15.47 -14.57 12.29
C PRO A 39 -16.65 -15.29 11.64
N ASP A 40 -17.06 -14.88 10.43
CA ASP A 40 -18.22 -15.45 9.71
C ASP A 40 -17.82 -16.52 8.67
N GLY A 41 -16.53 -16.80 8.49
CA GLY A 41 -16.00 -17.89 7.64
C GLY A 41 -15.97 -17.63 6.12
N VAL A 42 -16.50 -16.49 5.65
CA VAL A 42 -16.56 -16.10 4.22
C VAL A 42 -15.18 -15.90 3.57
N PHE A 43 -14.22 -15.35 4.30
CA PHE A 43 -12.83 -15.05 3.90
C PHE A 43 -11.81 -16.08 4.40
N SER A 44 -12.24 -17.15 5.07
CA SER A 44 -11.38 -18.27 5.46
C SER A 44 -10.54 -18.83 4.30
N GLN A 45 -11.08 -18.80 3.07
CA GLN A 45 -10.40 -19.24 1.85
C GLN A 45 -9.33 -18.26 1.31
N LEU A 46 -9.24 -17.07 1.90
CA LEU A 46 -8.22 -16.05 1.61
C LEU A 46 -7.24 -15.89 2.77
N HIS A 47 -7.61 -16.30 4.00
CA HIS A 47 -6.74 -16.22 5.17
C HIS A 47 -5.46 -17.05 4.98
N GLY A 48 -4.32 -16.38 5.06
CA GLY A 48 -3.01 -17.01 4.98
C GLY A 48 -2.64 -17.49 3.58
N TYR A 49 -3.38 -17.13 2.52
CA TYR A 49 -3.03 -17.53 1.15
C TYR A 49 -2.05 -16.55 0.50
N VAL A 50 -1.20 -17.09 -0.38
CA VAL A 50 -0.34 -16.31 -1.25
C VAL A 50 -1.14 -15.90 -2.49
N VAL A 51 -1.12 -14.62 -2.80
CA VAL A 51 -1.84 -14.01 -3.93
C VAL A 51 -0.92 -13.07 -4.70
N HIS A 52 -1.22 -12.85 -5.97
CA HIS A 52 -0.64 -11.78 -6.77
C HIS A 52 -1.22 -10.44 -6.31
N VAL A 53 -0.36 -9.51 -5.93
CA VAL A 53 -0.72 -8.12 -5.58
C VAL A 53 -0.26 -7.16 -6.67
N PRO A 54 -0.99 -6.05 -6.89
CA PRO A 54 -0.59 -5.03 -7.87
C PRO A 54 0.64 -4.26 -7.39
N SER A 55 1.23 -3.48 -8.30
CA SER A 55 2.21 -2.46 -7.93
C SER A 55 1.64 -1.52 -6.88
N CYS A 56 2.46 -1.12 -5.92
CA CYS A 56 2.07 -0.20 -4.86
C CYS A 56 3.03 0.99 -4.77
N VAL A 57 2.47 2.16 -4.44
CA VAL A 57 3.22 3.34 -4.02
C VAL A 57 2.89 3.58 -2.56
N TRP A 58 3.94 3.70 -1.76
CA TRP A 58 3.87 3.84 -0.32
C TRP A 58 4.39 5.21 0.06
N ARG A 59 3.81 5.81 1.10
CA ARG A 59 4.26 7.05 1.71
C ARG A 59 4.33 6.87 3.21
N LEU A 60 5.50 7.12 3.78
CA LEU A 60 5.73 7.15 5.21
C LEU A 60 6.03 8.59 5.64
N VAL A 61 5.23 9.10 6.57
CA VAL A 61 5.42 10.43 7.19
C VAL A 61 5.76 10.27 8.67
N GLU A 62 6.81 10.98 9.09
CA GLU A 62 7.37 11.03 10.45
C GLU A 62 7.72 9.67 11.06
N GLY A 63 7.94 8.64 10.23
CA GLY A 63 8.23 7.28 10.70
C GLY A 63 7.04 6.61 11.40
N ARG A 64 5.80 7.09 11.16
CA ARG A 64 4.60 6.55 11.82
C ARG A 64 3.32 6.57 10.97
N HIS A 65 3.17 7.45 9.99
CA HIS A 65 1.96 7.53 9.16
C HIS A 65 2.23 6.88 7.81
N LEU A 66 1.76 5.64 7.64
CA LEU A 66 1.88 4.91 6.38
C LEU A 66 0.62 5.13 5.55
N ALA A 67 0.80 5.49 4.28
CA ALA A 67 -0.24 5.51 3.28
C ALA A 67 0.17 4.67 2.07
N VAL A 68 -0.80 4.09 1.37
CA VAL A 68 -0.57 3.24 0.20
C VAL A 68 -1.62 3.47 -0.89
N ARG A 69 -1.16 3.51 -2.14
CA ARG A 69 -1.95 3.48 -3.37
C ARG A 69 -1.48 2.38 -4.29
N ALA A 70 -2.35 1.90 -5.16
CA ALA A 70 -1.98 0.97 -6.24
C ALA A 70 -1.62 1.73 -7.52
N VAL A 71 -0.90 1.06 -8.41
CA VAL A 71 -0.55 1.55 -9.76
C VAL A 71 -0.93 0.49 -10.79
N ALA A 72 -1.64 0.92 -11.83
CA ALA A 72 -2.02 0.09 -12.98
C ALA A 72 -0.87 -0.07 -13.99
N SER A 73 0.29 -0.51 -13.51
CA SER A 73 1.48 -0.78 -14.32
C SER A 73 2.54 -1.48 -13.46
N SER A 74 3.34 -2.34 -14.08
CA SER A 74 4.55 -2.93 -13.48
C SER A 74 5.78 -2.02 -13.56
N ASP A 75 5.68 -0.89 -14.25
CA ASP A 75 6.80 0.04 -14.41
C ASP A 75 6.90 1.00 -13.22
N ARG A 76 8.11 1.51 -13.00
CA ARG A 76 8.36 2.55 -11.99
C ARG A 76 7.52 3.79 -12.34
N PRO A 77 6.64 4.26 -11.42
CA PRO A 77 5.76 5.38 -11.72
C PRO A 77 6.53 6.70 -11.82
N VAL A 78 6.02 7.60 -12.64
CA VAL A 78 6.50 8.98 -12.80
C VAL A 78 5.53 9.95 -12.14
N ALA A 79 5.93 11.22 -12.03
CA ALA A 79 5.15 12.25 -11.32
C ALA A 79 3.69 12.36 -11.81
N SER A 80 3.44 12.18 -13.11
CA SER A 80 2.12 12.23 -13.73
C SER A 80 1.36 10.90 -13.73
N THR A 81 1.94 9.80 -13.23
CA THR A 81 1.28 8.50 -13.22
C THR A 81 0.01 8.57 -12.37
N PRO A 82 -1.16 8.20 -12.93
CA PRO A 82 -2.40 8.11 -12.18
C PRO A 82 -2.33 6.96 -11.17
N LEU A 83 -2.87 7.20 -9.97
CA LEU A 83 -2.92 6.22 -8.90
C LEU A 83 -4.33 5.63 -8.76
N ALA A 84 -4.38 4.45 -8.15
CA ALA A 84 -5.60 3.75 -7.81
C ALA A 84 -5.70 3.52 -6.30
N VAL A 85 -6.93 3.32 -5.82
CA VAL A 85 -7.19 2.84 -4.47
C VAL A 85 -6.43 1.52 -4.27
N ALA A 86 -5.68 1.41 -3.18
CA ALA A 86 -5.03 0.16 -2.84
C ALA A 86 -6.10 -0.87 -2.40
N PRO A 87 -6.18 -2.05 -3.03
CA PRO A 87 -7.30 -2.98 -2.84
C PRO A 87 -7.21 -3.79 -1.54
N PHE A 88 -6.78 -3.19 -0.43
CA PHE A 88 -6.56 -3.87 0.85
C PHE A 88 -7.51 -3.34 1.93
N TRP A 89 -8.01 -4.25 2.77
CA TRP A 89 -8.94 -3.86 3.85
C TRP A 89 -8.30 -2.93 4.90
N ASN A 90 -6.98 -3.01 5.12
CA ASN A 90 -6.29 -2.14 6.08
C ASN A 90 -6.00 -0.74 5.51
N THR A 91 -6.55 -0.38 4.36
CA THR A 91 -6.38 0.94 3.75
C THR A 91 -7.69 1.72 3.75
N TYR A 92 -7.65 2.95 4.26
CA TYR A 92 -8.76 3.91 4.20
C TYR A 92 -8.88 4.53 2.80
N ALA A 93 -10.02 5.13 2.49
CA ALA A 93 -10.25 5.78 1.19
C ALA A 93 -9.20 6.88 0.87
N ASN A 94 -8.68 7.57 1.90
CA ASN A 94 -7.65 8.59 1.79
C ASN A 94 -6.21 8.05 1.70
N ALA A 95 -6.03 6.75 1.42
CA ALA A 95 -4.76 6.01 1.34
C ALA A 95 -4.13 5.63 2.66
N GLU A 96 -4.54 6.21 3.80
CA GLU A 96 -3.92 5.92 5.08
C GLU A 96 -4.09 4.44 5.45
N VAL A 97 -3.07 3.88 6.07
CA VAL A 97 -3.07 2.49 6.54
C VAL A 97 -3.45 2.47 8.01
N CYS A 98 -4.44 1.65 8.36
CA CYS A 98 -4.70 1.31 9.74
C CYS A 98 -3.58 0.42 10.27
N LEU A 99 -2.76 0.98 11.16
CA LEU A 99 -1.62 0.24 11.72
C LEU A 99 -2.05 -0.90 12.62
N GLY A 100 -3.22 -0.84 13.26
CA GLY A 100 -3.71 -1.91 14.15
C GLY A 100 -2.65 -2.40 15.13
N THR A 101 -2.22 -3.66 14.97
CA THR A 101 -1.19 -4.35 15.76
C THR A 101 0.19 -4.38 15.11
N MET A 102 0.40 -3.70 13.97
CA MET A 102 1.67 -3.64 13.26
C MET A 102 2.79 -3.17 14.20
N ARG A 103 3.84 -3.98 14.31
CA ARG A 103 5.05 -3.63 15.04
C ARG A 103 6.04 -3.04 14.05
N VAL A 104 6.16 -1.72 14.07
CA VAL A 104 6.98 -0.98 13.12
C VAL A 104 8.10 -0.23 13.84
N PRO A 105 9.27 -0.09 13.21
CA PRO A 105 10.35 0.70 13.75
C PRO A 105 10.01 2.19 13.61
N HIS A 106 10.16 2.95 14.68
CA HIS A 106 9.99 4.40 14.65
C HIS A 106 11.31 5.07 14.22
N ARG A 107 11.65 4.94 12.93
CA ARG A 107 12.86 5.53 12.33
C ARG A 107 12.52 6.19 10.99
N ASP A 108 13.33 7.17 10.62
CA ASP A 108 13.18 7.99 9.41
C ASP A 108 14.41 7.81 8.51
N ALA A 109 14.57 6.59 7.96
CA ALA A 109 15.71 6.19 7.14
C ALA A 109 15.27 5.15 6.09
N VAL A 110 15.94 5.07 4.94
CA VAL A 110 15.51 4.19 3.83
C VAL A 110 15.52 2.70 4.17
N GLU A 111 16.30 2.26 5.16
CA GLU A 111 16.39 0.85 5.55
C GLU A 111 15.07 0.31 6.13
N VAL A 112 14.18 1.20 6.61
CA VAL A 112 12.88 0.81 7.18
C VAL A 112 11.88 0.34 6.13
N ILE A 113 12.11 0.63 4.84
CA ILE A 113 11.17 0.32 3.75
C ILE A 113 10.73 -1.14 3.79
N VAL A 114 11.70 -2.06 3.89
CA VAL A 114 11.45 -3.51 3.90
C VAL A 114 10.67 -3.92 5.16
N GLU A 115 10.93 -3.28 6.30
CA GLU A 115 10.27 -3.57 7.56
C GLU A 115 8.80 -3.10 7.54
N TRP A 116 8.54 -1.94 6.94
CA TRP A 116 7.19 -1.42 6.76
C TRP A 116 6.34 -2.26 5.80
N GLU A 117 6.89 -2.66 4.65
CA GLU A 117 6.17 -3.56 3.75
C GLU A 117 5.88 -4.91 4.42
N ARG A 118 6.88 -5.50 5.08
CA ARG A 118 6.69 -6.77 5.82
C ARG A 118 5.62 -6.64 6.91
N ALA A 119 5.64 -5.56 7.68
CA ALA A 119 4.65 -5.30 8.71
C ALA A 119 3.24 -5.15 8.11
N PHE A 120 3.12 -4.47 6.97
CA PHE A 120 1.84 -4.34 6.25
C PHE A 120 1.29 -5.70 5.84
N TRP A 121 2.09 -6.52 5.14
CA TRP A 121 1.66 -7.83 4.64
C TRP A 121 1.41 -8.85 5.75
N ALA A 122 2.12 -8.75 6.88
CA ALA A 122 1.92 -9.60 8.04
C ALA A 122 0.74 -9.17 8.94
N SER A 123 0.13 -8.02 8.68
CA SER A 123 -1.02 -7.55 9.47
C SER A 123 -2.30 -8.33 9.14
N GLU A 124 -3.15 -8.50 10.15
CA GLU A 124 -4.46 -9.10 9.94
C GLU A 124 -5.49 -8.04 9.52
N PHE A 125 -6.15 -8.31 8.41
CA PHE A 125 -7.31 -7.57 7.91
C PHE A 125 -8.56 -8.03 8.68
N THR A 126 -9.00 -7.26 9.67
CA THR A 126 -10.14 -7.64 10.53
C THR A 126 -11.49 -7.16 10.01
N HIS A 127 -11.51 -6.00 9.35
CA HIS A 127 -12.67 -5.41 8.71
C HIS A 127 -12.20 -4.48 7.58
N PRO A 128 -13.05 -4.22 6.57
CA PRO A 128 -12.72 -3.25 5.54
C PRO A 128 -12.80 -1.83 6.11
N ASN A 129 -11.72 -1.06 6.00
CA ASN A 129 -11.66 0.35 6.43
C ASN A 129 -12.31 1.33 5.43
N ALA A 130 -12.52 0.89 4.20
CA ALA A 130 -13.29 1.56 3.16
C ALA A 130 -14.43 0.65 2.71
N ASN A 131 -15.45 1.17 2.03
CA ASN A 131 -16.51 0.31 1.50
C ASN A 131 -15.89 -0.68 0.49
N ARG A 132 -16.24 -1.97 0.59
CA ARG A 132 -15.64 -3.02 -0.25
C ARG A 132 -15.85 -2.78 -1.76
N GLY A 133 -16.96 -2.13 -2.14
CA GLY A 133 -17.25 -1.75 -3.54
C GLY A 133 -16.30 -0.69 -4.09
N ASP A 134 -15.63 0.06 -3.22
CA ASP A 134 -14.70 1.12 -3.60
C ASP A 134 -13.24 0.61 -3.72
N LEU A 135 -13.00 -0.67 -3.39
CA LEU A 135 -11.66 -1.25 -3.40
C LEU A 135 -11.28 -1.93 -4.71
N VAL A 136 -12.24 -2.55 -5.40
CA VAL A 136 -12.00 -3.27 -6.66
C VAL A 136 -13.19 -3.22 -7.63
N ARG A 137 -12.89 -3.32 -8.92
CA ARG A 137 -13.84 -3.46 -10.05
C ARG A 137 -13.77 -4.87 -10.63
N HIS A 138 -14.30 -5.83 -9.89
CA HIS A 138 -14.39 -7.23 -10.33
C HIS A 138 -15.86 -7.68 -10.36
N PRO A 139 -16.30 -8.45 -11.38
CA PRO A 139 -17.69 -8.93 -11.48
C PRO A 139 -18.18 -9.66 -10.21
N ASP A 140 -17.31 -10.49 -9.63
CA ASP A 140 -17.57 -11.23 -8.39
C ASP A 140 -17.16 -10.45 -7.11
N GLY A 141 -16.98 -9.13 -7.23
CA GLY A 141 -16.60 -8.24 -6.14
C GLY A 141 -15.22 -8.52 -5.54
N PHE A 142 -15.01 -7.97 -4.34
CA PHE A 142 -13.72 -8.05 -3.61
C PHE A 142 -13.23 -9.47 -3.38
N PHE A 143 -14.11 -10.36 -2.93
CA PHE A 143 -13.74 -11.74 -2.66
C PHE A 143 -13.30 -12.47 -3.94
N GLY A 144 -14.09 -12.36 -5.02
CA GLY A 144 -13.76 -13.00 -6.28
C GLY A 144 -12.46 -12.48 -6.91
N ALA A 145 -12.18 -11.18 -6.80
CA ALA A 145 -10.91 -10.61 -7.25
C ALA A 145 -9.71 -11.29 -6.58
N TRP A 146 -9.77 -11.49 -5.26
CA TRP A 146 -8.69 -12.13 -4.51
C TRP A 146 -8.60 -13.64 -4.74
N ILE A 147 -9.73 -14.32 -5.00
CA ILE A 147 -9.71 -15.73 -5.43
C ILE A 147 -9.01 -15.86 -6.79
N ALA A 148 -9.34 -15.01 -7.76
CA ALA A 148 -8.69 -15.02 -9.08
C ALA A 148 -7.18 -14.73 -8.95
N ALA A 149 -6.82 -13.75 -8.12
CA ALA A 149 -5.44 -13.36 -7.85
C ALA A 149 -4.59 -14.44 -7.16
N ARG A 150 -5.16 -15.58 -6.71
CA ARG A 150 -4.38 -16.72 -6.24
C ARG A 150 -3.62 -17.46 -7.34
N THR A 151 -4.10 -17.34 -8.59
CA THR A 151 -3.61 -18.18 -9.70
C THR A 151 -3.16 -17.36 -10.91
N ALA A 152 -3.47 -16.06 -10.94
CA ALA A 152 -3.10 -15.16 -12.01
C ALA A 152 -2.71 -13.78 -11.45
N PRO A 153 -1.93 -12.97 -12.21
CA PRO A 153 -1.66 -11.58 -11.84
C PRO A 153 -2.94 -10.80 -11.55
N PHE A 154 -2.88 -9.92 -10.53
CA PHE A 154 -3.97 -8.98 -10.26
C PHE A 154 -4.15 -8.06 -11.47
N ALA A 155 -5.34 -8.06 -12.08
CA ALA A 155 -5.55 -7.29 -13.29
C ALA A 155 -5.70 -5.80 -13.00
N ASP A 156 -4.99 -4.97 -13.76
CA ASP A 156 -5.06 -3.52 -13.65
C ASP A 156 -6.49 -2.97 -13.84
N ALA A 157 -7.29 -3.63 -14.68
CA ALA A 157 -8.69 -3.27 -14.91
C ALA A 157 -9.56 -3.39 -13.64
N TRP A 158 -9.13 -4.15 -12.64
CA TRP A 158 -9.84 -4.29 -11.37
C TRP A 158 -9.52 -3.15 -10.40
N LEU A 159 -8.56 -2.29 -10.70
CA LEU A 159 -8.21 -1.16 -9.85
C LEU A 159 -9.25 -0.03 -9.99
N VAL A 160 -9.63 0.53 -8.83
CA VAL A 160 -10.49 1.72 -8.77
C VAL A 160 -9.59 2.97 -8.80
N PRO A 161 -9.75 3.90 -9.77
CA PRO A 161 -9.02 5.16 -9.79
C PRO A 161 -9.17 5.93 -8.47
N ALA A 162 -8.08 6.50 -7.98
CA ALA A 162 -8.08 7.37 -6.80
C ALA A 162 -8.23 8.86 -7.18
N ASP A 163 -8.37 9.16 -8.47
CA ASP A 163 -8.45 10.52 -9.05
C ASP A 163 -7.29 11.45 -8.60
N GLU A 164 -6.11 10.87 -8.38
CA GLU A 164 -4.89 11.58 -8.04
C GLU A 164 -3.66 11.00 -8.76
N THR A 165 -2.62 11.82 -8.92
CA THR A 165 -1.33 11.41 -9.50
C THR A 165 -0.30 11.15 -8.42
N LEU A 166 0.83 10.53 -8.78
CA LEU A 166 1.98 10.37 -7.88
C LEU A 166 2.42 11.72 -7.28
N ALA A 167 2.50 12.78 -8.08
CA ALA A 167 2.89 14.11 -7.60
C ALA A 167 1.91 14.65 -6.54
N ALA A 168 0.60 14.48 -6.74
CA ALA A 168 -0.41 14.91 -5.79
C ALA A 168 -0.33 14.12 -4.47
N PHE A 169 -0.14 12.81 -4.56
CA PHE A 169 0.04 11.93 -3.41
C PHE A 169 1.30 12.27 -2.58
N ILE A 170 2.41 12.60 -3.25
CA ILE A 170 3.63 13.09 -2.58
C ILE A 170 3.36 14.46 -1.92
N ALA A 171 2.70 15.39 -2.61
CA ALA A 171 2.44 16.72 -2.09
C ALA A 171 1.55 16.71 -0.83
N ALA A 172 0.63 15.74 -0.73
CA ALA A 172 -0.20 15.56 0.45
C ALA A 172 0.60 15.22 1.73
N ALA A 173 1.87 14.78 1.62
CA ALA A 173 2.75 14.54 2.77
C ALA A 173 3.05 15.80 3.62
N HIS A 174 2.86 16.99 3.04
CA HIS A 174 3.27 18.27 3.64
C HIS A 174 2.09 19.13 4.12
N LYS A 175 0.86 18.59 4.11
CA LYS A 175 -0.37 19.36 4.42
C LYS A 175 -0.77 19.31 5.91
N HIS A 176 0.18 19.01 6.80
CA HIS A 176 -0.05 18.93 8.26
C HIS A 176 0.72 20.00 9.02
#